data_AF-A0A5C3P038-F1
#
_entry.id   AF-A0A5C3P038-F1
#
_cell.length_a   1.000
_cell.length_b   1.000
_cell.length_c   1.000
_cell.angle_alpha   90.00
_cell.angle_beta   90.00
_cell.angle_gamma   90.00
#
_symmetry.space_group_name_H-M   'P 1'
#
loop_
_entity.id
_entity.type
_entity.pdbx_description
1 polymer ?
#
loop_
_entity_poly.entity_id
_entity_poly.type
_entity_poly.pdbx_seq_one_letter_code
_entity_poly.pdbx_strand_id
1 'polypeptide(L)' 'LRPDQYRAFDIITWHLDRTLSGADVPPLRMVLYGEGGTGKSRVIQTVTQAFAARGCAHMLVKAAYTGIAASLIDGKTTH' A
#
# COMPACT_ATOMS: atom_id res chain seq x y z
N LEU A 1 -8.13 1.39 11.56
CA LEU A 1 -6.65 1.30 11.59
C LEU A 1 -6.18 1.78 12.97
N ARG A 2 -4.96 1.47 13.41
CA ARG A 2 -4.33 2.15 14.58
C ARG A 2 -3.77 3.53 14.14
N PRO A 3 -3.43 4.45 15.05
CA PRO A 3 -2.94 5.79 14.66
C PRO A 3 -1.80 5.76 13.63
N ASP A 4 -0.77 4.94 13.83
CA ASP A 4 0.35 4.83 12.89
C ASP A 4 -0.06 4.23 11.54
N GLN A 5 -1.00 3.29 11.58
CA GLN A 5 -1.55 2.68 10.38
C GLN A 5 -2.43 3.67 9.60
N TYR A 6 -3.18 4.55 10.28
CA TYR A 6 -3.90 5.65 9.65
C TYR A 6 -2.93 6.62 9.00
N ARG A 7 -1.89 7.05 9.73
CA ARG A 7 -0.85 7.92 9.18
C ARG A 7 -0.24 7.36 7.90
N ALA A 8 0.07 6.06 7.90
CA ALA A 8 0.59 5.39 6.72
C ALA A 8 -0.41 5.42 5.55
N PHE A 9 -1.66 5.09 5.83
CA PHE A 9 -2.74 5.09 4.86
C PHE A 9 -3.00 6.49 4.28
N ASP A 10 -2.99 7.52 5.11
CA ASP A 10 -3.23 8.91 4.72
C ASP A 10 -2.11 9.43 3.80
N ILE A 11 -0.84 9.13 4.12
CA ILE A 11 0.30 9.49 3.25
C ILE A 11 0.15 8.85 1.86
N ILE A 12 -0.19 7.57 1.82
CA ILE A 12 -0.32 6.82 0.57
C ILE A 12 -1.51 7.32 -0.26
N THR A 13 -2.67 7.54 0.38
CA THR A 13 -3.87 8.00 -0.32
C THR A 13 -3.75 9.44 -0.80
N TRP A 14 -3.11 10.32 -0.02
CA TRP A 14 -2.78 11.67 -0.47
C TRP A 14 -1.87 11.65 -1.71
N HIS A 15 -0.82 10.81 -1.70
CA HIS A 15 0.09 10.70 -2.84
C HIS A 15 -0.63 10.16 -4.09
N LEU A 16 -1.51 9.18 -3.90
CA LEU A 16 -2.36 8.65 -4.97
C LEU A 16 -3.27 9.74 -5.55
N ASP A 17 -3.96 10.50 -4.71
CA ASP A 17 -4.88 11.55 -5.15
C ASP A 17 -4.14 12.64 -5.95
N ARG A 18 -2.91 13.00 -5.54
CA ARG A 18 -2.06 13.93 -6.30
C ARG A 18 -1.61 13.36 -7.63
N THR A 19 -1.25 12.08 -7.65
CA THR A 19 -0.85 11.38 -8.89
C THR A 19 -2.02 11.34 -9.87
N LEU A 20 -3.22 11.00 -9.40
CA LEU A 20 -4.44 10.95 -10.21
C LEU A 20 -4.90 12.33 -10.69
N SER A 21 -4.58 13.40 -9.97
CA SER A 21 -4.86 14.78 -10.41
C SER A 21 -3.86 15.30 -11.46
N GLY A 22 -2.91 14.47 -11.91
CA GLY A 22 -1.86 14.87 -12.84
C GLY A 22 -0.83 15.84 -12.24
N ALA A 23 -0.75 15.93 -10.91
CA ALA A 23 0.28 16.74 -10.27
C ALA A 23 1.65 16.06 -10.42
N ASP A 24 2.68 16.86 -10.65
CA ASP A 24 4.06 16.38 -10.64
C ASP A 24 4.50 16.19 -9.18
N VAL A 25 4.28 14.98 -8.66
CA VAL A 25 4.72 14.58 -7.31
C VAL A 25 5.90 13.62 -7.40
N PRO A 26 6.94 13.81 -6.57
CA PRO A 26 8.05 12.87 -6.54
C PRO A 26 7.58 11.47 -6.12
N PRO A 27 8.28 10.39 -6.54
CA PRO A 27 7.94 9.04 -6.12
C PRO A 27 7.92 8.89 -4.59
N LEU A 28 6.82 8.39 -4.03
CA LEU A 28 6.72 8.10 -2.61
C LEU A 28 7.59 6.89 -2.26
N ARG A 29 8.61 7.11 -1.43
CA ARG A 29 9.49 6.05 -0.89
C ARG A 29 9.31 5.99 0.61
N MET A 30 8.77 4.88 1.09
CA MET A 30 8.36 4.77 2.49
C MET A 30 8.67 3.37 3.02
N VAL A 31 9.15 3.33 4.27
CA VAL A 31 9.36 2.09 5.03
C VAL A 31 8.41 2.11 6.22
N LEU A 32 7.57 1.07 6.32
CA LEU A 32 6.70 0.86 7.45
C LEU A 32 7.30 -0.14 8.42
N TYR A 33 7.86 0.38 9.51
CA TYR A 33 8.41 -0.44 10.59
C TYR A 33 7.35 -0.76 11.64
N GLY A 34 7.55 -1.87 12.37
CA GLY A 34 6.74 -2.27 13.51
C GLY A 34 6.96 -3.73 13.84
N GLU A 35 6.75 -4.11 15.09
CA GLU A 35 6.88 -5.50 15.56
C GLU A 35 5.96 -6.45 14.77
N GLY A 36 6.31 -7.75 14.70
CA GLY A 36 5.42 -8.78 14.15
C GLY A 36 4.02 -8.71 14.76
N GLY A 37 2.98 -9.02 13.98
CA GLY A 37 1.59 -9.02 14.50
C GLY A 37 0.93 -7.66 14.72
N THR A 38 1.63 -6.54 14.50
CA THR A 38 1.09 -5.17 14.70
C THR A 38 0.11 -4.69 13.61
N GLY A 39 -0.32 -5.58 12.70
CA GLY A 39 -1.33 -5.26 11.68
C GLY A 39 -0.81 -4.50 10.46
N LYS A 40 0.49 -4.58 10.12
CA LYS A 40 1.04 -4.00 8.88
C LYS A 40 0.31 -4.50 7.62
N SER A 41 -0.07 -5.78 7.57
CA SER A 41 -0.86 -6.34 6.47
C SER A 41 -2.22 -5.67 6.32
N ARG A 42 -2.80 -5.13 7.41
CA ARG A 42 -4.05 -4.36 7.33
C ARG A 42 -3.87 -3.08 6.53
N VAL A 43 -2.73 -2.38 6.67
CA VAL A 43 -2.43 -1.19 5.86
C VAL A 43 -2.39 -1.55 4.38
N ILE A 44 -1.70 -2.65 4.02
CA ILE A 44 -1.63 -3.14 2.63
C ILE A 44 -3.03 -3.44 2.08
N GLN A 45 -3.88 -4.11 2.85
CA GLN A 45 -5.26 -4.40 2.46
C GLN A 45 -6.08 -3.14 2.26
N THR A 46 -6.03 -2.18 3.19
CA THR A 46 -6.82 -0.94 3.08
C THR A 46 -6.32 -0.06 1.93
N VAL A 47 -5.01 0.00 1.69
CA VAL A 47 -4.43 0.66 0.50
C VAL A 47 -4.93 -0.01 -0.78
N THR A 48 -4.92 -1.33 -0.84
CA THR A 48 -5.43 -2.08 -2.01
C THR A 48 -6.89 -1.72 -2.31
N GLN A 49 -7.72 -1.65 -1.27
CA GLN A 49 -9.12 -1.23 -1.40
C GLN A 49 -9.24 0.24 -1.86
N ALA A 50 -8.38 1.13 -1.40
CA ALA A 50 -8.37 2.53 -1.80
C ALA A 50 -8.03 2.74 -3.28
N PHE A 51 -7.10 1.95 -3.83
CA PHE A 51 -6.79 1.94 -5.26
C PHE A 51 -7.96 1.37 -6.08
N ALA A 52 -8.58 0.29 -5.61
CA ALA A 52 -9.76 -0.28 -6.28
C ALA A 52 -10.95 0.69 -6.30
N ALA A 53 -11.22 1.35 -5.18
CA ALA A 53 -12.31 2.33 -5.05
C ALA A 53 -12.15 3.56 -5.97
N ARG A 54 -10.91 3.87 -6.38
CA ARG A 54 -10.59 4.94 -7.34
C ARG A 54 -10.53 4.46 -8.79
N GLY A 55 -10.83 3.19 -9.06
CA GLY A 55 -10.74 2.60 -10.39
C GLY A 55 -9.30 2.43 -10.91
N CYS A 56 -8.29 2.56 -10.06
CA CYS A 56 -6.89 2.56 -10.43
C CYS A 56 -6.11 1.35 -9.89
N ALA A 57 -6.80 0.22 -9.65
CA ALA A 57 -6.18 -1.00 -9.13
C ALA A 57 -4.99 -1.48 -9.98
N HIS A 58 -5.02 -1.27 -11.29
CA HIS A 58 -3.96 -1.62 -12.24
C HIS A 58 -2.63 -0.86 -11.99
N MET A 59 -2.65 0.25 -11.24
CA MET A 59 -1.45 1.01 -10.88
C MET A 59 -0.73 0.44 -9.65
N LEU A 60 -1.33 -0.51 -8.92
CA LEU A 60 -0.77 -1.06 -7.69
C LEU A 60 -0.14 -2.44 -7.94
N VAL A 61 1.19 -2.51 -7.85
CA VAL A 61 1.92 -3.78 -7.83
C VAL A 61 2.25 -4.15 -6.39
N LYS A 62 1.90 -5.37 -5.99
CA LYS A 62 2.15 -5.93 -4.66
C LYS A 62 3.14 -7.08 -4.80
N ALA A 63 4.25 -7.01 -4.08
CA ALA A 63 5.29 -8.03 -4.11
C ALA A 63 5.76 -8.41 -2.70
N ALA A 64 6.16 -9.67 -2.54
CA ALA A 64 6.76 -10.16 -1.31
C ALA A 64 7.86 -11.20 -1.59
N TYR A 65 8.74 -11.42 -0.62
CA TYR A 65 9.89 -12.30 -0.80
C TYR A 65 9.52 -13.79 -0.87
N THR A 66 8.53 -14.23 -0.10
CA THR A 66 8.08 -15.63 -0.07
C THR A 66 6.70 -15.79 -0.69
N GLY A 67 6.42 -16.97 -1.26
CA GLY A 67 5.13 -17.26 -1.89
C GLY A 67 3.93 -17.14 -0.91
N ILE A 68 4.12 -17.53 0.35
CA ILE A 68 3.09 -17.38 1.39
C ILE A 68 2.80 -15.89 1.67
N ALA A 69 3.85 -15.06 1.80
CA ALA A 69 3.67 -13.63 2.01
C ALA A 69 3.04 -12.94 0.79
N ALA A 70 3.39 -13.39 -0.43
CA ALA A 70 2.79 -12.88 -1.67
C ALA A 70 1.30 -13.22 -1.74
N SER A 71 0.93 -14.46 -1.44
CA SER A 71 -0.47 -14.89 -1.39
C SER A 71 -1.30 -14.10 -0.37
N LEU A 72 -0.75 -13.81 0.81
CA LEU A 72 -1.43 -13.02 1.86
C LEU A 72 -1.78 -11.58 1.45
N ILE A 73 -1.05 -11.02 0.49
CA ILE A 73 -1.31 -9.67 -0.03
C ILE A 73 -1.91 -9.70 -1.43
N ASP A 74 -2.26 -10.90 -1.94
CA ASP A 74 -2.72 -11.09 -3.31
C ASP A 74 -1.74 -10.46 -4.32
N GLY A 75 -0.45 -10.74 -4.11
CA GLY A 75 0.67 -10.23 -4.88
C GLY A 75 1.50 -11.34 -5.51
N LYS A 76 2.64 -10.98 -6.07
CA LYS A 76 3.60 -11.91 -6.66
C LYS A 76 4.87 -12.01 -5.82
N THR A 77 5.67 -13.03 -6.06
CA THR A 77 7.05 -13.05 -5.56
C THR A 77 7.84 -11.90 -6.19
N THR A 78 8.87 -11.43 -5.49
CA THR A 78 9.82 -10.46 -6.05
C THR A 78 10.70 -11.05 -7.15
N HIS A 79 10.79 -12.38 -7.21
CA HIS A 79 11.49 -13.16 -8.22
C HIS A 79 10.53 -13.65 -9.30
#